data_AF-A0A522E173-F1
#
_entry.id   AF-A0A522E173-F1
#
_cell.length_a   1.000
_cell.length_b   1.000
_cell.length_c   1.000
_cell.angle_alpha   90.00
_cell.angle_beta   90.00
_cell.angle_gamma   90.00
#
_symmetry.space_group_name_H-M   'P 1'
#
loop_
_entity.id
_entity.type
_entity.pdbx_description
1 polymer ?
#
loop_
_entity_poly.entity_id
_entity_poly.type
_entity_poly.pdbx_seq_one_letter_code
_entity_poly.pdbx_strand_id
1 'polypeptide(L)'
;MAEATDIRVLASELVKRMNEDGRRLRMLEQRVDKIENNINGVQNSVMLQAEDLKIGLNKIADKLTAISDRMTQMEASIARMDKELHKSATKAELKQVESFIDLVNPITAKFVTREEMDRALSDKLEKRKV
;
A
#
# COMPACT_ATOMS: atom_id res chain seq x y z
N MET A 1 -1.92 -29.63 -89.20
CA MET A 1 -0.89 -29.99 -88.19
C MET A 1 -0.55 -28.84 -87.23
N ALA A 2 -0.81 -27.57 -87.56
CA ALA A 2 -0.54 -26.43 -86.66
C ALA A 2 -1.43 -26.40 -85.39
N GLU A 3 -2.73 -26.70 -85.51
CA GLU A 3 -3.68 -26.69 -84.36
C GLU A 3 -3.31 -27.68 -83.24
N ALA A 4 -2.82 -28.88 -83.60
CA ALA A 4 -2.45 -29.89 -82.61
C ALA A 4 -1.24 -29.48 -81.76
N THR A 5 -0.39 -28.60 -82.29
CA THR A 5 0.78 -28.07 -81.60
C THR A 5 0.38 -26.98 -80.60
N ASP A 6 -0.58 -26.11 -80.96
CA ASP A 6 -1.11 -25.07 -80.07
C ASP A 6 -1.86 -25.66 -78.85
N ILE A 7 -2.65 -26.72 -79.05
CA ILE A 7 -3.34 -27.40 -77.95
C ILE A 7 -2.32 -28.00 -76.96
N ARG A 8 -1.20 -28.54 -77.45
CA ARG A 8 -0.13 -29.06 -76.58
C ARG A 8 0.56 -27.95 -75.80
N VAL A 9 0.79 -26.79 -76.41
CA VAL A 9 1.39 -25.63 -75.74
C VAL A 9 0.46 -25.11 -74.65
N LEU A 10 -0.83 -24.94 -74.95
CA LEU A 10 -1.84 -24.55 -73.97
C LEU A 10 -1.96 -25.53 -72.80
N ALA A 11 -1.99 -26.84 -73.08
CA ALA A 11 -2.02 -27.86 -72.04
C ALA A 11 -0.75 -27.82 -71.17
N SER A 12 0.43 -27.61 -71.78
CA SER A 12 1.68 -27.51 -71.04
C SER A 12 1.71 -26.28 -70.12
N GLU A 13 1.14 -25.17 -70.56
CA GLU A 13 1.08 -23.93 -69.80
C GLU A 13 0.05 -24.03 -68.66
N LEU A 14 -1.10 -24.69 -68.91
CA LEU A 14 -2.06 -25.01 -67.86
C LEU A 14 -1.45 -25.90 -66.77
N VAL A 15 -0.68 -26.92 -67.15
CA VAL A 15 0.02 -27.79 -66.18
C VAL A 15 1.05 -27.01 -65.39
N LYS A 16 1.80 -26.09 -66.01
CA LYS A 16 2.75 -25.22 -65.29
C LYS A 16 2.03 -24.31 -64.29
N ARG A 17 0.94 -23.67 -64.70
CA ARG A 17 0.13 -22.81 -63.82
C ARG A 17 -0.44 -23.60 -62.65
N MET A 18 -1.04 -24.77 -62.89
CA MET A 18 -1.53 -25.65 -61.82
C MET A 18 -0.42 -26.04 -60.83
N ASN A 19 0.78 -26.33 -61.33
CA ASN A 19 1.92 -26.67 -60.47
C ASN A 19 2.40 -25.47 -59.65
N GLU A 20 2.40 -24.26 -60.23
CA GLU A 20 2.73 -23.04 -59.50
C GLU A 20 1.68 -22.71 -58.45
N ASP A 21 0.39 -22.82 -58.79
CA ASP A 21 -0.72 -22.62 -57.86
C ASP A 21 -0.68 -23.65 -56.73
N GLY A 22 -0.37 -24.92 -57.04
CA GLY A 22 -0.17 -25.96 -56.03
C GLY A 22 0.99 -25.65 -55.07
N ARG A 23 2.09 -25.08 -55.57
CA ARG A 23 3.19 -24.61 -54.71
C ARG A 23 2.76 -23.43 -53.85
N ARG A 24 2.02 -22.48 -54.41
CA ARG A 24 1.50 -21.31 -53.69
C ARG A 24 0.53 -21.72 -52.58
N LEU A 25 -0.38 -22.66 -52.84
CA LEU A 25 -1.30 -23.20 -51.85
C LEU A 25 -0.56 -23.82 -50.66
N ARG A 26 0.44 -24.66 -50.91
CA ARG A 26 1.25 -25.26 -49.83
C ARG A 26 1.98 -24.21 -48.98
N MET A 27 2.50 -23.16 -49.61
CA MET A 27 3.12 -22.05 -48.86
C MET A 27 2.10 -21.27 -48.03
N LEU A 28 0.87 -21.11 -48.53
CA LEU A 28 -0.20 -20.47 -47.77
C LEU A 28 -0.63 -21.32 -46.58
N GLU A 29 -0.81 -22.63 -46.76
CA GLU A 29 -1.12 -23.58 -45.67
C GLU A 29 -0.08 -23.49 -44.56
N GLN A 30 1.22 -23.58 -44.90
CA GLN A 30 2.30 -23.43 -43.91
C GLN A 30 2.29 -22.08 -43.18
N ARG A 31 1.90 -21.01 -43.88
CA ARG A 31 1.78 -19.68 -43.26
C ARG A 31 0.58 -19.61 -42.32
N VAL A 32 -0.54 -20.21 -42.69
CA VAL A 32 -1.74 -20.30 -41.85
C VAL A 32 -1.42 -21.08 -40.58
N ASP A 33 -0.80 -22.27 -40.70
CA ASP A 33 -0.38 -23.08 -39.55
C ASP A 33 0.53 -22.28 -38.60
N LYS A 34 1.48 -21.52 -39.15
CA LYS A 34 2.36 -20.66 -38.34
C LYS A 34 1.59 -19.54 -37.63
N ILE A 35 0.62 -18.93 -38.31
CA ILE A 35 -0.21 -17.87 -37.73
C ILE A 35 -1.08 -18.45 -36.61
N GLU A 36 -1.71 -19.61 -36.81
CA GLU A 36 -2.50 -20.28 -35.77
C GLU A 36 -1.66 -20.61 -34.54
N ASN A 37 -0.46 -21.16 -34.73
CA ASN A 37 0.45 -21.43 -33.62
C ASN A 37 0.85 -20.15 -32.87
N ASN A 38 1.09 -19.06 -33.59
CA ASN A 38 1.39 -17.76 -32.97
C ASN A 38 0.17 -17.22 -32.20
N ILE A 39 -1.03 -17.32 -32.77
CA ILE A 39 -2.27 -16.89 -32.10
C ILE A 39 -2.48 -17.67 -30.81
N ASN A 40 -2.32 -19.00 -30.84
CA ASN A 40 -2.41 -19.85 -29.66
C ASN A 40 -1.36 -19.48 -28.61
N GLY A 41 -0.12 -19.20 -29.02
CA GLY A 41 0.94 -18.74 -28.13
C GLY A 41 0.63 -17.39 -27.48
N VAL A 42 0.10 -16.43 -28.25
CA VAL A 42 -0.33 -15.12 -27.74
C VAL A 42 -1.50 -15.28 -26.77
N GLN A 43 -2.51 -16.08 -27.10
CA GLN A 43 -3.65 -16.34 -26.23
C GLN A 43 -3.23 -16.94 -24.88
N ASN A 44 -2.34 -17.95 -24.89
CA ASN A 44 -1.82 -18.55 -23.68
C ASN A 44 -1.02 -17.54 -22.83
N SER A 45 -0.20 -16.71 -23.47
CA SER A 45 0.56 -15.66 -22.78
C SER A 45 -0.37 -14.62 -22.14
N VAL A 46 -1.41 -14.18 -22.85
CA VAL A 46 -2.41 -13.24 -22.32
C VAL A 46 -3.17 -13.85 -21.15
N MET A 47 -3.53 -15.13 -21.24
CA MET A 47 -4.22 -15.83 -20.15
C MET A 47 -3.36 -15.90 -18.88
N LEU A 48 -2.08 -16.28 -19.02
CA LEU A 48 -1.14 -16.30 -17.89
C LEU A 48 -0.95 -14.91 -17.28
N GLN A 49 -0.77 -13.88 -18.11
CA GLN A 49 -0.65 -12.49 -17.63
C GLN A 49 -1.90 -12.01 -16.90
N ALA A 50 -3.09 -12.41 -17.36
CA ALA A 50 -4.35 -12.07 -16.70
C ALA A 50 -4.49 -12.75 -15.32
N GLU A 51 -4.05 -14.01 -15.21
CA GLU A 51 -4.00 -14.72 -13.93
C GLU A 51 -3.02 -14.08 -12.95
N ASP A 52 -1.81 -13.76 -13.40
CA ASP A 52 -0.80 -13.07 -12.59
C ASP A 52 -1.30 -11.70 -12.11
N LEU A 53 -1.96 -10.94 -13.00
CA LEU A 53 -2.58 -9.66 -12.66
C LEU A 53 -3.66 -9.83 -11.59
N LYS A 54 -4.54 -10.83 -11.73
CA LYS A 54 -5.58 -11.13 -10.75
C LYS A 54 -4.98 -11.47 -9.38
N ILE A 55 -3.92 -12.29 -9.34
CA ILE A 55 -3.20 -12.61 -8.11
C ILE A 55 -2.58 -11.36 -7.50
N GLY A 56 -1.96 -10.51 -8.33
CA GLY A 56 -1.39 -9.23 -7.92
C GLY A 56 -2.43 -8.30 -7.29
N LEU A 57 -3.59 -8.15 -7.93
CA LEU A 57 -4.70 -7.33 -7.42
C LEU A 57 -5.24 -7.84 -6.10
N ASN A 58 -5.41 -9.16 -5.94
CA ASN A 58 -5.85 -9.74 -4.67
C ASN A 58 -4.86 -9.45 -3.54
N LYS A 59 -3.54 -9.60 -3.80
CA LYS A 59 -2.50 -9.26 -2.82
C LYS A 59 -2.50 -7.78 -2.44
N ILE A 60 -2.81 -6.89 -3.39
CA ILE A 60 -2.94 -5.46 -3.12
C ILE A 60 -4.17 -5.20 -2.24
N ALA A 61 -5.31 -5.82 -2.54
CA ALA A 61 -6.52 -5.71 -1.74
C ALA A 61 -6.28 -6.16 -0.30
N ASP A 62 -5.64 -7.32 -0.10
CA ASP A 62 -5.30 -7.83 1.23
C ASP A 62 -4.41 -6.86 2.03
N LYS A 63 -3.41 -6.27 1.36
CA LYS A 63 -2.53 -5.26 1.98
C LYS A 63 -3.28 -3.98 2.34
N LEU A 64 -4.21 -3.53 1.51
CA LEU A 64 -5.04 -2.35 1.78
C LEU A 64 -5.94 -2.60 2.99
N THR A 65 -6.56 -3.78 3.09
CA THR A 65 -7.35 -4.16 4.26
C THR A 65 -6.48 -4.16 5.53
N ALA A 66 -5.30 -4.76 5.48
CA ALA A 66 -4.37 -4.76 6.62
C ALA A 66 -3.92 -3.35 7.03
N ILE A 67 -3.72 -2.43 6.07
CA ILE A 67 -3.43 -1.02 6.36
C ILE A 67 -4.63 -0.35 7.02
N SER A 68 -5.84 -0.56 6.50
CA SER A 68 -7.08 -0.04 7.08
C SER A 68 -7.25 -0.47 8.53
N ASP A 69 -7.04 -1.75 8.83
CA ASP A 69 -7.14 -2.28 10.19
C ASP A 69 -6.11 -1.62 11.14
N ARG A 70 -4.87 -1.43 10.67
CA ARG A 70 -3.82 -0.73 11.44
C ARG A 70 -4.17 0.73 11.66
N MET A 71 -4.79 1.40 10.70
CA MET A 71 -5.28 2.77 10.86
C MET A 71 -6.37 2.85 11.93
N THR A 72 -7.36 1.96 11.90
CA THR A 72 -8.40 1.89 12.93
C THR A 72 -7.83 1.61 14.32
N GLN A 73 -6.82 0.74 14.44
CA GLN A 73 -6.12 0.50 15.70
C GLN A 73 -5.34 1.74 16.20
N MET A 74 -4.72 2.50 15.28
CA MET A 74 -4.07 3.76 15.62
C MET A 74 -5.08 4.81 16.10
N GLU A 75 -6.21 4.98 15.40
CA GLU A 75 -7.28 5.89 15.81
C GLU A 75 -7.79 5.56 17.21
N ALA A 76 -8.03 4.27 17.50
CA ALA A 76 -8.43 3.81 18.83
C ALA A 76 -7.36 4.11 19.90
N SER A 77 -6.08 4.00 19.55
CA SER A 77 -4.97 4.30 20.46
C SER A 77 -4.84 5.80 20.73
N ILE A 78 -4.99 6.63 19.70
CA ILE A 78 -5.01 8.10 19.82
C ILE A 78 -6.18 8.55 20.70
N ALA A 79 -7.37 7.99 20.49
CA ALA A 79 -8.54 8.30 21.32
C ALA A 79 -8.33 7.92 22.79
N ARG A 80 -7.61 6.82 23.08
CA ARG A 80 -7.24 6.45 24.46
C ARG A 80 -6.23 7.43 25.04
N MET A 81 -5.20 7.81 24.28
CA MET A 81 -4.22 8.80 24.70
C MET A 81 -4.87 10.14 25.03
N ASP A 82 -5.78 10.63 24.19
CA ASP A 82 -6.50 11.87 24.43
C ASP A 82 -7.30 11.83 25.74
N LYS A 83 -7.99 10.71 26.00
CA LYS A 83 -8.73 10.50 27.26
C LYS A 83 -7.81 10.45 28.48
N GLU A 84 -6.63 9.84 28.37
CA GLU A 84 -5.64 9.79 29.45
C GLU A 84 -5.02 11.16 29.71
N LEU A 85 -4.70 11.92 28.66
CA LEU A 85 -4.20 13.28 28.76
C LEU A 85 -5.21 14.19 29.44
N HIS A 86 -6.49 14.14 29.05
CA HIS A 86 -7.56 14.90 29.70
C HIS A 86 -7.67 14.58 31.20
N LYS A 87 -7.63 13.30 31.58
CA LYS A 87 -7.64 12.87 32.99
C LYS A 87 -6.42 13.35 33.76
N SER A 88 -5.24 13.31 33.13
CA SER A 88 -4.00 13.77 33.75
C SER A 88 -4.01 15.28 33.96
N ALA A 89 -4.50 16.04 32.98
CA ALA A 89 -4.67 17.48 33.08
C ALA A 89 -5.63 17.85 34.24
N THR A 90 -6.82 17.23 34.31
CA THR A 90 -7.78 17.49 35.41
C THR A 90 -7.21 17.13 36.78
N LYS A 91 -6.40 16.06 36.90
CA LYS A 91 -5.73 15.72 38.16
C LYS A 91 -4.69 16.76 38.57
N ALA A 92 -3.94 17.30 37.63
CA ALA A 92 -2.96 18.35 37.91
C ALA A 92 -3.65 19.65 38.36
N GLU A 93 -4.75 20.03 37.70
CA GLU A 93 -5.59 21.17 38.07
C GLU A 93 -6.18 20.99 39.47
N LEU A 94 -6.74 19.82 39.79
CA LEU A 94 -7.25 19.50 41.13
C LEU A 94 -6.17 19.63 42.20
N LYS A 95 -4.94 19.18 41.93
CA LYS A 95 -3.83 19.27 42.87
C LYS A 95 -3.37 20.72 43.12
N GLN A 96 -3.47 21.58 42.12
CA GLN A 96 -3.23 23.02 42.28
C GLN A 96 -4.32 23.68 43.13
N VAL A 97 -5.59 23.31 42.91
CA VAL A 97 -6.71 23.78 43.73
C VAL A 97 -6.55 23.31 45.19
N GLU A 98 -6.16 22.06 45.41
CA GLU A 98 -5.86 21.52 46.74
C GLU A 98 -4.72 22.29 47.42
N SER A 99 -3.62 22.54 46.70
CA SER A 99 -2.50 23.35 47.23
C SER A 99 -2.90 24.79 47.54
N PHE A 100 -3.79 25.38 46.75
CA PHE A 100 -4.30 26.72 47.00
C PHE A 100 -5.23 26.75 48.21
N ILE A 101 -6.10 25.75 48.36
CA ILE A 101 -6.96 25.59 49.54
C ILE A 101 -6.10 25.40 50.79
N ASP A 102 -5.06 24.57 50.75
CA ASP A 102 -4.14 24.37 51.88
C ASP A 102 -3.40 25.66 52.28
N LEU A 103 -3.05 26.51 51.30
CA LEU A 103 -2.40 27.80 51.52
C LEU A 103 -3.36 28.84 52.14
N VAL A 104 -4.62 28.83 51.72
CA VAL A 104 -5.62 29.84 52.12
C VAL A 104 -6.38 29.42 53.37
N ASN A 105 -6.48 28.12 53.67
CA ASN A 105 -7.20 27.62 54.83
C ASN A 105 -6.46 27.97 56.13
N PRO A 106 -7.02 28.85 56.98
CA PRO A 106 -6.36 29.33 58.19
C PRO A 106 -6.20 28.23 59.27
N ILE A 107 -6.81 27.06 59.09
CA ILE A 107 -6.70 25.91 59.99
C ILE A 107 -5.42 25.08 59.71
N THR A 108 -4.94 25.04 58.46
CA THR A 108 -3.74 24.29 58.03
C THR A 108 -2.54 25.17 57.68
N ALA A 109 -2.76 26.45 57.38
CA ALA A 109 -1.70 27.41 57.18
C ALA A 109 -0.90 27.60 58.49
N LYS A 110 0.31 27.03 58.53
CA LYS A 110 1.32 27.38 59.54
C LYS A 110 1.78 28.81 59.26
N PHE A 111 1.09 29.78 59.82
CA PHE A 111 1.52 31.18 59.80
C PHE A 111 2.81 31.28 60.62
N VAL A 112 3.94 31.28 59.93
CA VAL A 112 5.24 31.60 60.52
C VAL A 112 5.44 33.11 60.51
N THR A 113 5.93 33.63 61.63
CA THR A 113 6.32 35.03 61.74
C THR A 113 7.57 35.31 60.89
N ARG A 114 7.81 36.57 60.52
CA ARG A 114 8.98 36.97 59.70
C ARG A 114 10.30 36.42 60.26
N GLU A 115 10.45 36.45 61.58
CA GLU A 115 11.65 35.97 62.27
C GLU A 115 11.85 34.44 62.17
N GLU A 116 10.77 33.67 62.12
CA GLU A 116 10.83 32.21 61.96
C GLU A 116 11.15 31.82 60.51
N MET A 117 10.70 32.62 59.54
CA MET A 117 11.05 32.43 58.12
C MET A 117 12.54 32.71 57.86
N ASP A 118 13.08 33.80 58.42
CA ASP A 118 14.50 34.17 58.24
C ASP A 118 15.45 33.15 58.89
N ARG A 119 15.07 32.58 60.04
CA ARG A 119 15.83 31.48 60.68
C ARG A 119 15.85 30.22 59.81
N ALA A 120 14.70 29.81 59.28
CA ALA A 120 14.62 28.61 58.43
C ALA A 120 15.37 28.76 57.09
N LEU A 121 15.44 29.98 56.54
CA LEU A 121 16.22 30.29 55.34
C LEU A 121 17.74 30.23 55.59
N SER A 122 18.19 30.74 56.75
CA SER A 122 19.59 30.72 57.15
C SER A 122 20.11 29.28 57.32
N ASP A 123 19.36 28.42 58.00
CA ASP A 123 19.71 27.01 58.20
C ASP A 123 19.80 26.22 56.87
N LYS A 124 18.97 26.55 55.88
CA LYS A 124 19.01 25.92 54.55
C LYS A 124 20.20 26.38 53.72
N LEU A 125 20.63 27.64 53.86
CA LEU A 125 21.81 28.17 53.19
C LEU A 125 23.11 27.56 53.73
N GLU A 126 23.15 27.25 55.02
CA GLU A 126 24.29 26.54 55.63
C GLU A 126 24.35 25.08 55.20
N LYS A 127 23.22 24.36 55.17
CA LYS A 127 23.18 22.96 54.70
C LYS A 127 23.50 22.75 53.23
N ARG A 128 23.41 23.79 52.40
CA ARG A 128 23.71 23.72 50.96
C ARG A 128 25.17 24.06 50.63
N LYS A 129 25.96 24.46 51.64
CA LYS A 129 27.41 24.72 51.55
C LYS A 129 28.28 23.54 52.02
N VAL A 130 27.65 22.41 52.37
CA VAL A 130 28.29 21.10 52.61
C VAL A 130 27.96 20.19 51.44
#